data_AF-A0A3S0BGW4-F1
#
_entry.id   AF-A0A3S0BGW4-F1
#
_cell.length_a   1.000
_cell.length_b   1.000
_cell.length_c   1.000
_cell.angle_alpha   90.00
_cell.angle_beta   90.00
_cell.angle_gamma   90.00
#
_symmetry.space_group_name_H-M   'P 1'
#
loop_
_entity.id
_entity.type
_entity.pdbx_description
1 polymer ?
#
loop_
_entity_poly.entity_id
_entity_poly.type
_entity_poly.pdbx_seq_one_letter_code
_entity_poly.pdbx_strand_id
1 'polypeptide(L)' 'MKSVLKLELAEARAMIAGGIAAARALGAAETICIVDDGGYVLAMERMDGARNTSPELAM' A
#
# COMPACT_ATOMS: atom_id res chain seq x y z
N MET A 1 -2.06 -1.74 29.43
CA MET A 1 -2.31 -1.50 28.00
C MET A 1 -1.84 -0.08 27.67
N LYS A 2 -0.89 0.10 26.75
CA LYS A 2 -0.48 1.44 26.29
C LYS A 2 -1.41 1.85 25.14
N SER A 3 -1.79 3.13 25.06
CA SER A 3 -2.48 3.65 23.90
C SER A 3 -1.52 3.70 22.71
N VAL A 4 -2.02 3.31 21.53
CA VAL A 4 -1.31 3.41 20.25
C VAL A 4 -2.27 4.00 19.23
N LEU A 5 -1.75 4.87 18.37
CA LEU A 5 -2.52 5.34 17.21
C LEU A 5 -2.58 4.21 16.18
N LYS A 6 -3.79 3.88 15.73
CA LYS A 6 -4.01 2.88 14.70
C LYS A 6 -4.26 3.58 13.38
N LEU A 7 -3.66 3.04 12.33
CA LEU A 7 -3.93 3.49 10.98
C LEU A 7 -5.33 3.00 10.58
N GLU A 8 -6.13 3.91 10.05
CA GLU A 8 -7.47 3.62 9.54
C GLU A 8 -7.47 3.46 8.02
N LEU A 9 -8.51 2.81 7.50
CA LEU A 9 -8.61 2.52 6.06
C LEU A 9 -8.51 3.78 5.17
N ALA A 10 -9.06 4.91 5.62
CA ALA A 10 -9.01 6.16 4.87
C ALA A 10 -7.57 6.67 4.69
N GLU A 11 -6.75 6.55 5.72
CA GLU A 11 -5.35 6.96 5.71
C GLU A 11 -4.52 6.00 4.85
N ALA A 12 -4.76 4.69 4.95
CA ALA A 12 -4.14 3.69 4.09
C ALA A 12 -4.41 3.96 2.59
N ARG A 13 -5.65 4.33 2.22
CA ARG A 13 -5.99 4.72 0.84
C ARG A 13 -5.28 6.00 0.39
N ALA A 14 -5.15 6.98 1.28
CA ALA A 14 -4.40 8.19 0.97
C ALA A 14 -2.90 7.90 0.73
N MET A 15 -2.32 6.99 1.53
CA MET A 15 -0.93 6.52 1.33
C MET A 15 -0.77 5.79 -0.01
N ILE A 16 -1.69 4.90 -0.37
CA ILE A 16 -1.68 4.20 -1.67
C ILE A 16 -1.75 5.21 -2.81
N ALA A 17 -2.66 6.19 -2.75
CA ALA A 17 -2.76 7.22 -3.78
C ALA A 17 -1.44 8.00 -3.96
N GLY A 18 -0.76 8.32 -2.84
CA GLY A 18 0.56 8.94 -2.86
C GLY A 18 1.64 8.05 -3.51
N GLY A 19 1.68 6.76 -3.16
CA GLY A 19 2.60 5.80 -3.76
C GLY A 19 2.36 5.60 -5.25
N ILE A 20 1.10 5.53 -5.69
CA ILE A 20 0.73 5.44 -7.11
C ILE A 20 1.20 6.70 -7.85
N ALA A 21 1.03 7.88 -7.28
CA ALA A 21 1.51 9.12 -7.88
C ALA A 21 3.03 9.12 -8.05
N ALA A 22 3.77 8.65 -7.05
CA ALA A 22 5.22 8.52 -7.12
C ALA A 22 5.68 7.50 -8.18
N ALA A 23 5.04 6.32 -8.24
CA ALA A 23 5.34 5.29 -9.24
C ALA A 23 5.09 5.82 -10.66
N ARG A 24 3.98 6.52 -10.88
CA ARG A 24 3.67 7.16 -12.17
C ARG A 24 4.71 8.20 -12.57
N ALA A 25 5.18 9.03 -11.64
CA ALA A 25 6.23 10.02 -11.90
C ALA A 25 7.55 9.39 -12.34
N LEU A 26 7.83 8.17 -11.91
CA LEU A 26 9.02 7.39 -12.29
C LEU A 26 8.81 6.51 -13.54
N GLY A 27 7.60 6.50 -14.12
CA GLY A 27 7.26 5.61 -15.23
C GLY A 27 7.22 4.13 -14.85
N ALA A 28 7.03 3.82 -13.56
CA ALA A 28 6.95 2.47 -13.02
C ALA A 28 5.50 2.04 -12.74
N ALA A 29 5.26 0.73 -12.76
CA ALA A 29 4.00 0.12 -12.34
C ALA A 29 4.25 -0.81 -11.17
N GLU A 30 3.67 -0.48 -10.02
CA GLU A 30 3.96 -1.13 -8.74
C GLU A 30 2.70 -1.73 -8.10
N THR A 31 2.91 -2.61 -7.11
CA THR A 31 1.88 -2.97 -6.13
C THR A 31 2.22 -2.30 -4.81
N ILE A 32 1.22 -1.68 -4.18
CA ILE A 32 1.39 -0.97 -2.91
C ILE A 32 0.45 -1.59 -1.90
N CYS A 33 1.01 -2.10 -0.80
CA CYS A 33 0.28 -2.69 0.33
C CYS A 33 0.52 -1.87 1.58
N ILE A 34 -0.54 -1.61 2.35
CA ILE A 34 -0.49 -0.94 3.64
C ILE A 34 -1.06 -1.91 4.68
N VAL A 35 -0.30 -2.13 5.74
CA VAL A 35 -0.65 -3.01 6.85
C VAL A 35 -0.74 -2.24 8.17
N ASP A 36 -1.50 -2.78 9.12
CA ASP A 36 -1.51 -2.28 10.48
C ASP A 36 -0.25 -2.71 11.26
N ASP A 37 -0.16 -2.32 12.53
CA ASP A 37 0.96 -2.66 13.42
C ASP A 37 1.02 -4.16 13.80
N GLY A 38 -0.02 -4.92 13.48
CA GLY A 38 -0.04 -6.38 13.57
C GLY A 38 0.40 -7.07 12.27
N GLY A 39 0.68 -6.31 11.20
CA GLY A 39 1.01 -6.85 9.88
C GLY A 39 -0.22 -7.31 9.10
N TYR A 40 -1.44 -6.95 9.51
CA TYR A 40 -2.66 -7.27 8.79
C TYR A 40 -2.95 -6.22 7.73
N VAL A 41 -3.32 -6.68 6.53
CA VAL A 41 -3.61 -5.80 5.39
C VAL A 41 -4.81 -4.89 5.70
N LEU A 42 -4.58 -3.58 5.59
CA LEU A 42 -5.63 -2.58 5.58
C LEU A 42 -6.11 -2.29 4.16
N ALA A 43 -5.18 -2.12 3.22
CA ALA A 43 -5.48 -1.91 1.81
C ALA A 43 -4.30 -2.30 0.93
N MET A 44 -4.59 -2.74 -0.30
CA MET A 44 -3.58 -3.03 -1.31
C MET A 44 -4.13 -2.71 -2.70
N GLU A 45 -3.31 -2.08 -3.54
CA GLU A 45 -3.62 -1.85 -4.95
C GLU A 45 -2.45 -2.26 -5.83
N ARG A 46 -2.73 -3.05 -6.86
CA ARG A 46 -1.78 -3.40 -7.92
C ARG A 46 -2.09 -2.56 -9.15
N MET A 47 -1.13 -1.76 -9.59
CA MET A 47 -1.27 -0.97 -10.80
C MET A 47 -1.34 -1.88 -12.04
N ASP A 48 -2.02 -1.39 -13.08
CA ASP A 48 -1.94 -2.00 -14.40
C ASP A 48 -0.49 -2.00 -14.90
N GLY A 49 -0.04 -3.13 -15.46
CA GLY A 49 1.35 -3.32 -15.90
C GLY A 49 2.33 -3.74 -14.80
N ALA A 50 1.95 -3.74 -13.53
CA ALA A 50 2.78 -4.26 -12.45
C ALA A 50 2.94 -5.80 -12.56
N ARG A 51 4.09 -6.33 -12.13
CA ARG A 51 4.39 -7.77 -12.19
C ARG A 51 3.32 -8.59 -11.46
N ASN A 52 2.92 -9.74 -11.99
CA ASN A 52 1.95 -10.63 -11.35
C ASN A 52 2.41 -11.16 -9.98
N THR A 53 3.72 -11.26 -9.74
CA THR A 53 4.29 -11.65 -8.44
C THR A 53 4.36 -10.51 -7.43
N SER A 54 4.13 -9.26 -7.84
CA SER A 54 4.30 -8.11 -6.95
C SER A 54 3.33 -8.03 -5.76
N PRO A 55 2.08 -8.55 -5.79
CA PRO A 55 1.24 -8.62 -4.59
C PRO A 55 1.83 -9.45 -3.47
N GLU A 56 2.41 -10.61 -3.80
CA GLU A 56 3.06 -11.48 -2.81
C GLU A 56 4.34 -10.86 -2.24
N LEU A 57 5.03 -10.03 -3.03
CA LEU A 57 6.27 -9.35 -2.60
C LEU A 57 6.00 -8.08 -1.79
N ALA A 58 4.85 -7.44 -2.00
CA ALA A 58 4.46 -6.23 -1.29
C ALA A 58 3.89 -6.53 0.11
N MET A 59 3.52 -7.78 0.37
CA MET A 59 3.03 -8.27 1.65
C MET A 59 4.14 -9.00 2.40
#